data_AF-A0AA51SZN7-F1
#
_entry.id   AF-A0AA51SZN7-F1
#
_cell.length_a   1.000
_cell.length_b   1.000
_cell.length_c   1.000
_cell.angle_alpha   90.00
_cell.angle_beta   90.00
_cell.angle_gamma   90.00
#
_symmetry.space_group_name_H-M   'P 1'
#
loop_
_entity.id
_entity.type
_entity.pdbx_description
1 polymer ?
#
loop_
_entity_poly.entity_id
_entity_poly.type
_entity_poly.pdbx_seq_one_letter_code
_entity_poly.pdbx_strand_id
1 'polypeptide(L)' 'MNITKIIYKCNLNYQYAIKLLEDLAGRGVIQLIDYKGGIKYKITATGIKYLNDLKSI' A
#
# COMPACT_ATOMS: atom_id res chain seq x y z
N MET A 1 -4.11 -4.92 -6.50
CA MET A 1 -4.44 -3.61 -7.10
C MET A 1 -3.18 -3.07 -7.78
N ASN A 2 -3.26 -2.41 -8.94
CA ASN A 2 -2.07 -1.80 -9.60
C ASN A 2 -1.83 -0.39 -9.03
N ILE A 3 -0.59 0.08 -9.01
CA ILE A 3 -0.17 1.39 -8.47
C ILE A 3 -0.91 2.55 -9.12
N THR A 4 -1.20 2.47 -10.42
CA THR A 4 -1.94 3.51 -11.14
C THR A 4 -3.32 3.76 -10.53
N LYS A 5 -4.02 2.72 -10.07
CA LYS A 5 -5.32 2.88 -9.40
C LYS A 5 -5.19 3.57 -8.04
N ILE A 6 -4.08 3.35 -7.34
CA ILE A 6 -3.79 4.01 -6.04
C ILE A 6 -3.54 5.49 -6.29
N ILE A 7 -2.68 5.80 -7.26
CA ILE A 7 -2.36 7.17 -7.68
C ILE A 7 -3.62 7.97 -8.01
N TYR A 8 -4.50 7.43 -8.85
CA TYR A 8 -5.74 8.13 -9.23
C TYR A 8 -6.72 8.28 -8.07
N LYS A 9 -6.89 7.26 -7.23
CA LYS A 9 -7.85 7.33 -6.11
C LYS A 9 -7.39 8.27 -5.00
N CYS A 10 -6.09 8.37 -4.78
CA CYS A 10 -5.51 9.17 -3.70
C CYS A 10 -4.96 10.51 -4.19
N ASN A 11 -5.05 10.80 -5.49
CA ASN A 11 -4.49 11.99 -6.14
C ASN A 11 -3.01 12.22 -5.78
N LEU A 12 -2.21 11.16 -5.85
CA LEU A 12 -0.79 11.19 -5.47
C LEU A 12 0.13 11.32 -6.68
N ASN A 13 1.27 11.98 -6.51
CA ASN A 13 2.36 11.88 -7.49
C ASN A 13 2.92 10.44 -7.54
N TYR A 14 3.29 9.97 -8.73
CA TYR A 14 3.82 8.60 -8.93
C TYR A 14 5.04 8.30 -8.05
N GLN A 15 6.04 9.18 -8.02
CA GLN A 15 7.26 9.02 -7.23
C GLN A 15 6.97 8.97 -5.73
N TYR A 16 6.04 9.83 -5.30
CA TYR A 16 5.60 9.84 -3.91
C TYR A 16 4.84 8.56 -3.55
N ALA A 17 3.94 8.09 -4.43
CA ALA A 17 3.19 6.88 -4.21
C ALA A 17 4.10 5.64 -4.11
N ILE A 18 5.14 5.54 -4.94
CA ILE A 18 6.14 4.46 -4.83
C ILE A 18 6.81 4.51 -3.46
N LYS A 19 7.41 5.64 -3.09
CA LYS A 19 8.13 5.77 -1.81
C LYS A 19 7.24 5.42 -0.61
N LEU A 20 5.98 5.85 -0.65
CA LEU A 20 5.01 5.54 0.39
C LEU A 20 4.71 4.04 0.44
N LEU A 21 4.51 3.38 -0.71
CA LEU A 21 4.23 1.95 -0.76
C LEU A 21 5.45 1.12 -0.32
N GLU A 22 6.66 1.54 -0.65
CA GLU A 22 7.90 0.92 -0.17
C GLU A 22 8.06 1.07 1.35
N ASP A 23 7.82 2.25 1.92
CA ASP A 23 7.85 2.47 3.37
C ASP A 23 6.78 1.63 4.09
N LEU A 24 5.55 1.59 3.59
CA LEU A 24 4.49 0.74 4.13
C LEU A 24 4.82 -0.75 4.03
N ALA A 25 5.51 -1.17 2.97
CA ALA A 25 5.98 -2.55 2.82
C ALA A 25 7.12 -2.85 3.80
N GLY A 26 8.08 -1.93 3.98
CA GLY A 26 9.16 -2.06 4.94
C GLY A 26 8.68 -2.14 6.39
N ARG A 27 7.56 -1.48 6.71
CA ARG A 27 6.87 -1.58 8.02
C ARG A 27 5.96 -2.80 8.15
N GLY A 28 5.85 -3.64 7.11
CA GLY A 28 4.99 -4.81 7.11
C GLY A 28 3.49 -4.51 7.12
N VAL A 29 3.07 -3.28 6.79
CA VAL A 29 1.65 -2.88 6.70
C VAL A 29 1.02 -3.42 5.42
N ILE A 30 1.78 -3.46 4.34
CA ILE A 30 1.39 -4.05 3.06
C ILE A 30 2.43 -5.08 2.60
N GLN A 31 1.99 -5.99 1.74
CA GLN A 31 2.87 -6.93 1.02
C GLN A 31 2.79 -6.64 -0.49
N LEU A 32 3.95 -6.79 -1.14
CA LEU A 32 4.12 -6.70 -2.59
C LEU A 32 4.06 -8.12 -3.16
N ILE A 33 3.20 -8.34 -4.15
CA ILE A 33 3.00 -9.63 -4.80
C ILE A 33 3.26 -9.47 -6.29
N ASP A 34 4.30 -10.11 -6.80
CA ASP A 34 4.56 -10.17 -8.24
C ASP A 34 3.49 -11.00 -8.95
N TYR A 35 2.88 -10.42 -9.97
CA TYR A 35 1.81 -11.08 -10.72
C TYR A 35 1.84 -10.67 -12.20
N LYS A 36 2.11 -11.65 -13.07
CA LYS A 36 2.05 -11.51 -14.54
C LYS A 36 2.71 -10.22 -15.07
N GLY A 37 3.91 -9.89 -14.58
CA GLY A 37 4.67 -8.73 -15.05
C GLY A 37 4.34 -7.40 -14.38
N GLY A 38 3.65 -7.41 -13.24
CA GLY A 38 3.45 -6.21 -12.43
C GLY A 38 3.29 -6.51 -10.94
N ILE A 39 3.35 -5.45 -10.13
CA ILE A 39 3.23 -5.54 -8.67
C ILE A 39 1.77 -5.36 -8.25
N LYS A 40 1.28 -6.27 -7.41
CA LYS A 40 0.03 -6.12 -6.67
C LYS A 40 0.31 -5.85 -5.20
N TYR A 41 -0.45 -4.90 -4.66
CA TYR A 41 -0.40 -4.55 -3.24
C TYR A 41 -1.55 -5.22 -2.49
N LYS A 42 -1.26 -5.80 -1.32
CA LYS A 42 -2.26 -6.37 -0.40
C LYS A 42 -1.95 -5.94 1.03
N ILE A 43 -2.97 -5.54 1.80
CA ILE A 43 -2.80 -5.19 3.22
C ILE A 43 -2.54 -6.47 4.01
N THR A 44 -1.59 -6.43 4.96
CA THR A 44 -1.28 -7.55 5.85
C THR A 44 -2.25 -7.59 7.04
N ALA A 45 -2.23 -8.68 7.83
CA ALA A 45 -2.96 -8.71 9.09
C ALA A 45 -2.51 -7.59 10.04
N THR A 46 -1.20 -7.32 10.10
CA THR A 46 -0.62 -6.21 10.86
C THR A 46 -1.15 -4.85 10.38
N GLY A 47 -1.23 -4.65 9.07
CA GLY A 47 -1.78 -3.42 8.51
C GLY A 47 -3.27 -3.22 8.78
N ILE A 48 -4.06 -4.29 8.79
CA ILE A 48 -5.49 -4.22 9.18
C ILE A 48 -5.60 -3.81 10.65
N LYS A 49 -4.79 -4.41 11.54
CA LYS A 49 -4.77 -4.04 12.96
C LYS A 49 -4.41 -2.56 13.14
N TYR A 50 -3.34 -2.11 12.49
CA TYR A 50 -2.93 -0.70 12.49
C TYR A 50 -4.04 0.25 12.06
N LEU A 51 -4.78 -0.09 11.00
CA LEU A 51 -5.91 0.73 10.53
C LEU A 51 -7.09 0.74 11.51
N ASN A 52 -7.33 -0.36 12.23
CA ASN A 52 -8.37 -0.41 13.25
C ASN A 52 -7.99 0.43 14.47
N ASP A 53 -6.74 0.37 14.89
CA ASP A 53 -6.21 1.17 16.01
C ASP A 53 -6.32 2.68 15.70
N LEU A 54 -6.10 3.08 14.43
CA LEU A 54 -6.29 4.47 13.98
C LEU A 54 -7.75 4.93 13.99
N LYS A 55 -8.72 4.03 13.76
CA LYS A 55 -10.16 4.37 13.77
C LYS A 55 -10.73 4.53 15.17
N SER A 56 -10.05 4.00 16.18
CA SER A 56 -10.43 4.15 17.58
C SER A 56 -9.91 5.43 18.24
N ILE A 57 -9.16 6.26 17.50
CA ILE A 57 -8.69 7.59 17.92
C ILE A 57 -9.68 8.64 17.39
#